data_AF-A0A2D6BKG2-F1
#
_entry.id   AF-A0A2D6BKG2-F1
#
_cell.length_a   1.000
_cell.length_b   1.000
_cell.length_c   1.000
_cell.angle_alpha   90.00
_cell.angle_beta   90.00
_cell.angle_gamma   90.00
#
_symmetry.space_group_name_H-M   'P 1'
#
loop_
_entity.id
_entity.type
_entity.pdbx_description
1 polymer ?
#
loop_
_entity_poly.entity_id
_entity_poly.type
_entity_poly.pdbx_seq_one_letter_code
_entity_poly.pdbx_strand_id
1 'polypeptide(L)'
;MVVSRTWALLAVLVLATGCASFEASRLAASGSQAIGRGQYARAVEDLERAATLAPRAAPVQNDLGVAYLAAGRPGDALRAFERAVALDCSHEPSQQNLRALRQGRPGGALAAQP
;
A
#
# COMPACT_ATOMS: atom_id res chain seq x y z
N MET A 1 -19.10 8.24 43.82
CA MET A 1 -19.08 7.37 42.62
C MET A 1 -18.94 8.25 41.39
N VAL A 2 -17.71 8.56 40.95
CA VAL A 2 -17.45 9.30 39.69
C VAL A 2 -16.61 8.38 38.82
N VAL A 3 -17.28 7.41 38.21
CA VAL A 3 -16.69 6.55 37.18
C VAL A 3 -17.21 7.04 35.84
N SER A 4 -16.32 7.10 34.84
CA SER A 4 -16.68 7.02 33.41
C SER A 4 -17.33 8.24 32.76
N ARG A 5 -16.55 9.31 32.54
CA ARG A 5 -16.74 10.18 31.36
C ARG A 5 -15.50 10.20 30.46
N THR A 6 -14.33 9.99 31.05
CA THR A 6 -13.05 9.85 30.33
C THR A 6 -12.92 8.52 29.58
N TRP A 7 -13.52 7.43 30.09
CA TRP A 7 -13.53 6.12 29.42
C TRP A 7 -14.43 6.10 28.17
N ALA A 8 -15.53 6.85 28.17
CA ALA A 8 -16.42 6.94 27.01
C ALA A 8 -15.76 7.66 25.81
N LEU A 9 -14.92 8.67 26.07
CA LEU A 9 -14.20 9.40 25.02
C LEU A 9 -13.02 8.60 24.44
N LEU A 10 -12.36 7.77 25.24
CA LEU A 10 -11.33 6.83 24.76
C LEU A 10 -11.93 5.71 23.90
N ALA A 11 -13.14 5.24 24.19
CA ALA A 11 -13.82 4.19 23.42
C ALA A 11 -14.25 4.65 22.01
N VAL A 12 -14.67 5.91 21.84
CA VAL A 12 -15.07 6.46 20.53
C VAL A 12 -13.86 6.63 19.59
N LEU A 13 -12.67 6.91 20.13
CA LEU A 13 -11.44 7.10 19.34
C LEU A 13 -10.90 5.78 18.75
N VAL A 14 -11.18 4.64 19.36
CA VAL A 14 -10.72 3.31 18.91
C VAL A 14 -11.61 2.73 17.80
N LEU A 15 -12.89 3.11 17.74
CA LEU A 15 -13.82 2.60 16.72
C LEU A 15 -13.63 3.24 15.33
N ALA A 16 -13.25 4.53 15.29
CA ALA A 16 -13.04 5.25 14.04
C ALA A 16 -11.81 4.76 13.25
N THR A 17 -10.76 4.32 13.96
CA THR A 17 -9.53 3.77 13.35
C THR A 17 -9.71 2.38 12.75
N GLY A 18 -10.69 1.60 13.23
CA GLY A 18 -11.02 0.30 12.66
C GLY A 18 -11.63 0.36 11.26
N CYS A 19 -12.44 1.40 10.97
CA CYS A 19 -13.14 1.51 9.69
C CYS A 19 -12.20 1.95 8.55
N ALA A 20 -11.34 2.94 8.82
CA ALA A 20 -10.35 3.43 7.84
C ALA A 20 -9.31 2.36 7.47
N SER A 21 -8.87 1.56 8.44
CA SER A 21 -7.92 0.47 8.20
C SER A 21 -8.55 -0.70 7.44
N PHE A 22 -9.83 -1.02 7.70
CA PHE A 22 -10.58 -2.00 6.92
C PHE A 22 -10.80 -1.56 5.46
N GLU A 23 -11.20 -0.30 5.25
CA GLU A 23 -11.39 0.24 3.89
C GLU A 23 -10.07 0.29 3.11
N ALA A 24 -8.97 0.69 3.75
CA ALA A 24 -7.63 0.66 3.14
C ALA A 24 -7.27 -0.75 2.65
N SER A 25 -7.55 -1.77 3.46
CA SER A 25 -7.26 -3.17 3.14
C SER A 25 -8.10 -3.67 1.97
N ARG A 26 -9.39 -3.29 1.92
CA ARG A 26 -10.28 -3.61 0.81
C ARG A 26 -9.81 -2.98 -0.51
N LEU A 27 -9.43 -1.70 -0.47
CA LEU A 27 -8.89 -0.99 -1.62
C LEU A 27 -7.57 -1.60 -2.09
N ALA A 28 -6.67 -1.95 -1.17
CA ALA A 28 -5.42 -2.63 -1.51
C ALA A 28 -5.67 -3.99 -2.19
N ALA A 29 -6.62 -4.78 -1.68
CA ALA A 29 -7.00 -6.05 -2.30
C ALA A 29 -7.62 -5.86 -3.70
N SER A 30 -8.47 -4.84 -3.87
CA SER A 30 -9.03 -4.46 -5.18
C SER A 30 -7.93 -4.07 -6.17
N GLY A 31 -6.97 -3.25 -5.71
CA GLY A 31 -5.82 -2.83 -6.50
C GLY A 31 -4.95 -4.01 -6.94
N SER A 32 -4.60 -4.91 -6.02
CA SER A 32 -3.83 -6.12 -6.33
C SER A 32 -4.55 -7.02 -7.35
N GLN A 33 -5.86 -7.21 -7.19
CA GLN A 33 -6.67 -7.93 -8.18
C GLN A 33 -6.67 -7.23 -9.55
N ALA A 34 -6.76 -5.90 -9.58
CA ALA A 34 -6.71 -5.12 -10.81
C ALA A 34 -5.35 -5.24 -11.52
N ILE A 35 -4.23 -5.30 -10.78
CA ILE A 35 -2.90 -5.61 -11.34
C ILE A 35 -2.92 -6.96 -12.06
N GLY A 36 -3.42 -8.02 -11.39
CA GLY A 36 -3.49 -9.36 -11.98
C GLY A 36 -4.38 -9.45 -13.23
N ARG A 37 -5.33 -8.52 -13.40
CA ARG A 37 -6.20 -8.41 -14.58
C ARG A 37 -5.67 -7.47 -15.66
N GLY A 38 -4.48 -6.89 -15.49
CA GLY A 38 -3.92 -5.91 -16.42
C GLY A 38 -4.58 -4.53 -16.35
N GLN A 39 -5.44 -4.28 -15.37
CA GLN A 39 -6.21 -3.04 -15.20
C GLN A 39 -5.41 -1.99 -14.41
N TYR A 40 -4.23 -1.63 -14.91
CA TYR A 40 -3.24 -0.87 -14.14
C TYR A 40 -3.70 0.52 -13.72
N ALA A 41 -4.45 1.23 -14.55
CA ALA A 41 -5.00 2.55 -14.19
C ALA A 41 -5.94 2.47 -12.97
N ARG A 42 -6.81 1.46 -12.95
CA ARG A 42 -7.70 1.19 -11.82
C ARG A 42 -6.92 0.74 -10.58
N ALA A 43 -5.90 -0.09 -10.77
CA ALA A 43 -5.04 -0.53 -9.67
C ALA A 43 -4.39 0.66 -8.97
N VAL A 44 -3.85 1.61 -9.76
CA VAL A 44 -3.26 2.85 -9.23
C VAL A 44 -4.30 3.64 -8.43
N GLU A 45 -5.50 3.86 -8.97
CA GLU A 45 -6.56 4.61 -8.28
C GLU A 45 -6.93 3.98 -6.92
N ASP A 46 -7.18 2.67 -6.91
CA ASP A 46 -7.54 1.94 -5.68
C ASP A 46 -6.39 2.00 -4.66
N LEU A 47 -5.14 1.84 -5.10
CA LEU A 47 -3.96 1.83 -4.23
C LEU A 47 -3.56 3.23 -3.73
N GLU A 48 -3.78 4.29 -4.51
CA GLU A 48 -3.60 5.68 -4.05
C GLU A 48 -4.60 6.01 -2.92
N ARG A 49 -5.85 5.56 -3.06
CA ARG A 49 -6.86 5.69 -2.00
C ARG A 49 -6.48 4.87 -0.77
N ALA A 50 -6.03 3.62 -0.96
CA ALA A 50 -5.53 2.79 0.13
C ALA A 50 -4.35 3.45 0.86
N ALA A 51 -3.40 4.03 0.11
CA ALA A 51 -2.24 4.72 0.66
C ALA A 51 -2.62 6.01 1.42
N THR A 52 -3.72 6.66 1.04
CA THR A 52 -4.26 7.82 1.77
C THR A 52 -4.82 7.40 3.13
N LEU A 53 -5.51 6.26 3.19
CA LEU A 53 -6.10 5.73 4.42
C LEU A 53 -5.06 5.05 5.32
N ALA A 54 -4.04 4.42 4.73
CA ALA A 54 -2.97 3.72 5.42
C ALA A 54 -1.57 4.20 4.97
N PRO A 55 -1.20 5.46 5.27
CA PRO A 55 0.04 6.07 4.76
C PRO A 55 1.33 5.46 5.32
N ARG A 56 1.22 4.63 6.36
CA ARG A 56 2.32 3.93 7.02
C ARG A 56 2.38 2.42 6.72
N ALA A 57 1.50 1.92 5.85
CA ALA A 57 1.53 0.52 5.46
C ALA A 57 2.54 0.31 4.33
N ALA A 58 3.71 -0.26 4.65
CA ALA A 58 4.72 -0.60 3.66
C ALA A 58 4.19 -1.51 2.52
N PRO A 59 3.34 -2.53 2.79
CA PRO A 59 2.76 -3.34 1.71
C PRO A 59 1.90 -2.54 0.72
N VAL A 60 1.13 -1.55 1.21
CA VAL A 60 0.31 -0.70 0.34
C VAL A 60 1.17 0.18 -0.57
N GLN A 61 2.25 0.74 -0.01
CA GLN A 61 3.23 1.52 -0.81
C GLN A 61 3.97 0.64 -1.82
N ASN A 62 4.27 -0.61 -1.46
CA ASN A 62 4.84 -1.59 -2.38
C ASN A 62 3.92 -1.86 -3.56
N ASP A 63 2.67 -2.22 -3.29
CA ASP A 63 1.69 -2.59 -4.31
C ASP A 63 1.39 -1.40 -5.23
N LEU A 64 1.34 -0.17 -4.67
CA LEU A 64 1.23 1.06 -5.45
C LEU A 64 2.43 1.23 -6.40
N GLY A 65 3.65 0.91 -5.93
CA GLY A 65 4.84 0.89 -6.77
C GLY A 65 4.76 -0.10 -7.92
N VAL A 66 4.25 -1.31 -7.67
CA VAL A 66 4.02 -2.34 -8.70
C VAL A 66 2.99 -1.85 -9.72
N ALA A 67 1.87 -1.27 -9.25
CA ALA A 67 0.84 -0.72 -10.12
C ALA A 67 1.38 0.41 -11.02
N TYR A 68 2.20 1.32 -10.47
CA TYR A 68 2.84 2.36 -11.25
C TYR A 68 3.80 1.82 -12.30
N LEU A 69 4.62 0.80 -11.98
CA LEU A 69 5.48 0.16 -12.98
C LEU A 69 4.67 -0.45 -14.12
N ALA A 70 3.62 -1.18 -13.78
CA ALA A 70 2.76 -1.82 -14.77
C ALA A 70 2.01 -0.78 -15.64
N ALA A 71 1.69 0.39 -15.06
CA ALA A 71 1.13 1.53 -15.78
C ALA A 71 2.16 2.35 -16.59
N GLY A 72 3.43 1.93 -16.65
CA GLY A 72 4.48 2.65 -17.40
C GLY A 72 4.96 3.94 -16.71
N ARG A 73 4.78 4.06 -15.39
CA ARG A 73 5.16 5.23 -14.57
C ARG A 73 6.33 4.91 -13.63
N PRO A 74 7.55 4.62 -14.15
CA PRO A 74 8.67 4.15 -13.32
C PRO A 74 9.17 5.18 -12.30
N GLY A 75 9.07 6.48 -12.60
CA GLY A 75 9.44 7.52 -11.64
C GLY A 75 8.54 7.54 -10.41
N ASP A 76 7.26 7.23 -10.58
CA ASP A 76 6.28 7.20 -9.48
C ASP A 76 6.43 5.91 -8.68
N ALA A 77 6.67 4.80 -9.37
CA ALA A 77 7.02 3.54 -8.75
C ALA A 77 8.25 3.63 -7.85
N LEU A 78 9.30 4.32 -8.32
CA LEU A 78 10.53 4.52 -7.54
C LEU A 78 10.22 5.16 -6.19
N ARG A 79 9.45 6.25 -6.19
CA ARG A 79 9.07 6.97 -4.96
C ARG A 79 8.22 6.11 -4.03
N ALA A 80 7.30 5.32 -4.58
CA ALA A 80 6.47 4.41 -3.80
C ALA A 80 7.29 3.30 -3.13
N PHE A 81 8.22 2.66 -3.86
CA PHE A 81 9.11 1.65 -3.29
C PHE A 81 10.09 2.22 -2.26
N GLU A 82 10.66 3.41 -2.51
CA GLU A 82 11.50 4.10 -1.53
C GLU A 82 10.74 4.39 -0.24
N ARG A 83 9.47 4.81 -0.36
CA ARG A 83 8.61 5.02 0.81
C ARG A 83 8.29 3.72 1.53
N ALA A 84 8.03 2.63 0.81
CA ALA A 84 7.79 1.32 1.41
C ALA A 84 9.02 0.83 2.21
N VAL A 85 10.23 0.94 1.65
CA VAL A 85 11.49 0.59 2.34
C VAL A 85 11.77 1.52 3.53
N ALA A 86 11.42 2.80 3.42
CA ALA A 86 11.56 3.75 4.54
C ALA A 86 10.60 3.45 5.70
N LEU A 87 9.42 2.91 5.41
CA LEU A 87 8.43 2.49 6.41
C LEU A 87 8.81 1.17 7.07
N ASP A 88 9.26 0.21 6.27
CA ASP A 88 9.72 -1.09 6.74
C ASP A 88 10.92 -1.55 5.91
N CYS A 89 12.11 -1.36 6.46
CA CYS A 89 13.36 -1.78 5.83
C CYS A 89 13.55 -3.29 5.81
N SER A 90 12.71 -4.06 6.50
CA SER A 90 12.69 -5.52 6.46
C SER A 90 11.67 -6.09 5.47
N HIS A 91 10.85 -5.23 4.85
CA HIS A 91 9.86 -5.65 3.85
C HIS A 91 10.54 -6.06 2.54
N GLU A 92 10.84 -7.35 2.45
CA GLU A 92 11.63 -7.98 1.39
C GLU A 92 11.10 -7.67 -0.04
N PRO A 93 9.78 -7.75 -0.32
CA PRO A 93 9.25 -7.40 -1.65
C PRO A 93 9.60 -5.98 -2.10
N SER A 94 9.54 -4.99 -1.21
CA SER A 94 9.90 -3.61 -1.55
C SER A 94 11.38 -3.41 -1.81
N GLN A 95 12.24 -4.10 -1.06
CA GLN A 95 13.67 -4.05 -1.33
C GLN A 95 14.00 -4.66 -2.69
N GLN A 96 13.42 -5.82 -3.01
CA GLN A 96 13.61 -6.46 -4.30
C GLN A 96 13.12 -5.57 -5.44
N ASN A 97 11.92 -5.03 -5.33
CA ASN A 97 11.33 -4.17 -6.35
C ASN A 97 12.14 -2.89 -6.56
N LEU A 98 12.58 -2.24 -5.48
CA LEU A 98 13.43 -1.05 -5.57
C LEU A 98 14.78 -1.35 -6.23
N ARG A 99 15.42 -2.46 -5.87
CA ARG A 99 16.70 -2.89 -6.46
C ARG A 99 16.53 -3.20 -7.95
N ALA A 100 15.49 -3.97 -8.31
CA ALA A 100 15.20 -4.32 -9.70
C ALA A 100 14.96 -3.07 -10.56
N LEU A 101 14.17 -2.12 -10.04
CA LEU A 101 13.88 -0.87 -10.72
C LEU A 101 15.14 -0.01 -10.93
N ARG A 102 15.98 0.13 -9.89
CA ARG A 102 17.24 0.91 -9.98
C ARG A 102 18.27 0.30 -10.92
N GLN A 103 18.28 -1.02 -11.07
CA GLN A 103 19.17 -1.72 -11.99
C GLN A 103 18.71 -1.64 -13.45
N GLY A 104 17.57 -1.00 -13.74
CA GLY A 104 17.03 -0.92 -15.10
C GLY A 104 16.73 -2.31 -15.68
N ARG A 105 16.41 -3.29 -14.83
CA ARG A 105 15.96 -4.62 -15.27
C ARG A 105 14.44 -4.61 -15.35
N PRO A 106 13.82 -4.35 -16.51
CA PRO A 106 12.39 -4.50 -16.68
C PRO A 106 12.05 -5.99 -16.64
N GLY A 107 11.70 -6.51 -15.48
CA GLY A 107 11.19 -7.88 -15.35
C GLY A 107 11.61 -8.56 -14.05
N GLY A 108 10.64 -8.80 -13.18
CA GLY A 108 10.79 -9.68 -12.02
C GLY A 108 9.65 -9.55 -11.00
N ALA A 109 9.12 -8.34 -10.80
CA ALA A 109 8.15 -8.04 -9.75
C ALA A 109 6.69 -8.48 -10.03
N LEU A 110 6.39 -8.97 -11.24
CA LEU A 110 5.01 -9.16 -11.71
C LEU A 110 4.41 -10.57 -11.43
N ALA A 111 5.10 -11.47 -10.74
CA ALA A 111 4.68 -12.89 -10.75
C ALA A 111 4.85 -13.70 -9.45
N ALA A 112 4.86 -13.07 -8.27
CA ALA A 112 4.81 -13.84 -7.03
C ALA A 112 3.89 -13.16 -6.04
N GLN A 113 2.62 -13.58 -5.99
CA GLN A 113 2.09 -14.52 -4.98
C GLN A 113 0.80 -15.17 -5.52
N PRO A 114 0.47 -16.42 -5.14
CA PRO A 114 -0.80 -17.07 -5.49
C PRO A 114 -2.02 -16.36 -4.91
#